data_AF-A0A947JXL2-F1
#
_entry.id   AF-A0A947JXL2-F1
#
_cell.length_a   1.000
_cell.length_b   1.000
_cell.length_c   1.000
_cell.angle_alpha   90.00
_cell.angle_beta   90.00
_cell.angle_gamma   90.00
#
_symmetry.space_group_name_H-M   'P 1'
#
loop_
_entity.id
_entity.type
_entity.pdbx_description
1 polymer ?
#
loop_
_entity_poly.entity_id
_entity_poly.type
_entity_poly.pdbx_seq_one_letter_code
_entity_poly.pdbx_strand_id
1 'polypeptide(L)'
;MLALFHKGLGAPGRNNEIEVELGRIRYLNGGLFDVHELEKTYSKIQIDDKAFQRLFDFFDEWNWHLDTRDSASGKDINPDVIGYIFEKYINDRAQMGAYYTKEDITDYISKNCIIPWLFEEVKRNYAKAFDEKAWLWTMVKDSGTAYIYDAVKHGVPETGRLFDDLPEEIQKGFDPELENKIVDGNGPWLWELRKEWNKPAPPDMALPTEIYREVIERRKCYDDIKKKIENGEVREINDFITLNLNIRQFAQDMVQHTEDADFVRHFYKALSSITILDPTCGSGAFLFAAMNILEDLYKTCIEKMQIFINEGGKGKCKFFEDTLALVNAPVHPNLEYFIYKSIILNNLYGVDIMNEAVEIAKLRLFLKLMATVNADYRKPNLGLEPLPDVDFNIRAGNTLVGYATKKQINDIAGMFVTEEHKSRILEQCDVVSRAFTRYKEIQLSSGDDYKDFKGAKDELNDRLRKLTSDLDRVLYIDQYDGEIKGEKEYDKWQKSHKPFHWFAEFYEIVQGNNGFDVVIGNPLYVEYSKNIHIDRLSNNVLRKYLYKHNRAFRINNVIQWIR
;
A
#
# COMPACT_ATOMS: atom_id res chain seq x y z
N MET A 1 24.86 -14.61 18.72
CA MET A 1 23.75 -14.06 17.89
C MET A 1 23.60 -12.54 18.01
N LEU A 2 23.55 -11.95 19.22
CA LEU A 2 23.42 -10.48 19.37
C LEU A 2 24.55 -9.68 18.68
N ALA A 3 25.78 -10.19 18.69
CA ALA A 3 26.89 -9.59 17.95
C ALA A 3 26.63 -9.57 16.43
N LEU A 4 26.06 -10.64 15.86
CA LEU A 4 25.66 -10.71 14.45
C LEU A 4 24.62 -9.65 14.13
N PHE A 5 23.57 -9.51 14.93
CA PHE A 5 22.51 -8.55 14.68
C PHE A 5 23.00 -7.11 14.86
N HIS A 6 23.45 -6.71 16.05
CA HIS A 6 23.71 -5.28 16.32
C HIS A 6 25.06 -4.78 15.80
N LYS A 7 26.09 -5.63 15.78
CA LYS A 7 27.45 -5.23 15.35
C LYS A 7 27.75 -5.62 13.91
N GLY A 8 27.13 -6.70 13.42
CA GLY A 8 27.30 -7.19 12.06
C GLY A 8 26.34 -6.55 11.06
N LEU A 9 25.05 -6.90 11.17
CA LEU A 9 24.01 -6.44 10.26
C LEU A 9 23.59 -4.99 10.55
N GLY A 10 23.60 -4.57 11.83
CA GLY A 10 23.08 -3.30 12.31
C GLY A 10 24.09 -2.15 12.43
N ALA A 11 25.39 -2.39 12.23
CA ALA A 11 26.43 -1.36 12.31
C ALA A 11 27.39 -1.39 11.11
N PRO A 12 27.80 -0.22 10.58
CA PRO A 12 28.71 -0.16 9.42
C PRO A 12 30.17 -0.46 9.79
N GLY A 13 30.54 -0.34 11.07
CA GLY A 13 31.90 -0.46 11.54
C GLY A 13 32.38 -1.91 11.61
N ARG A 14 33.41 -2.25 10.82
CA ARG A 14 34.09 -3.53 10.90
C ARG A 14 35.43 -3.38 11.60
N ASN A 15 35.57 -4.02 12.76
CA ASN A 15 36.88 -4.24 13.37
C ASN A 15 37.35 -5.67 13.03
N ASN A 16 38.66 -5.91 13.10
CA ASN A 16 39.24 -7.23 12.79
C ASN A 16 38.65 -8.36 13.66
N GLU A 17 38.22 -8.06 14.89
CA GLU A 17 37.60 -9.04 15.78
C GLU A 17 36.25 -9.53 15.25
N ILE A 18 35.38 -8.62 14.79
CA ILE A 18 34.07 -8.96 14.20
C ILE A 18 34.24 -9.73 12.89
N GLU A 19 35.21 -9.36 12.04
CA GLU A 19 35.45 -10.10 10.78
C GLU A 19 35.99 -11.51 11.02
N VAL A 20 36.79 -11.73 12.07
CA VAL A 20 37.24 -13.07 12.46
C VAL A 20 36.08 -13.92 13.01
N GLU A 21 35.19 -13.31 13.81
CA GLU A 21 34.09 -14.02 14.47
C GLU A 21 32.93 -14.34 13.52
N LEU A 22 32.56 -13.40 12.64
CA LEU A 22 31.35 -13.48 11.80
C LEU A 22 31.65 -13.65 10.31
N GLY A 23 32.89 -13.45 9.88
CA GLY A 23 33.25 -13.41 8.46
C GLY A 23 32.75 -12.15 7.75
N ARG A 24 32.72 -12.22 6.41
CA ARG A 24 32.31 -11.10 5.56
C ARG A 24 30.80 -11.08 5.34
N ILE A 25 30.08 -10.38 6.22
CA ILE A 25 28.61 -10.22 6.18
C ILE A 25 28.18 -8.85 5.64
N ARG A 26 26.91 -8.70 5.22
CA ARG A 26 26.37 -7.40 4.77
C ARG A 26 25.94 -6.55 5.97
N TYR A 27 26.16 -5.25 5.88
CA TYR A 27 25.53 -4.24 6.72
C TYR A 27 24.19 -3.85 6.08
N LEU A 28 23.11 -4.00 6.86
CA LEU A 28 21.73 -3.81 6.42
C LEU A 28 21.07 -2.56 7.03
N ASN A 29 21.80 -1.73 7.77
CA ASN A 29 21.28 -0.61 8.57
C ASN A 29 20.62 -1.04 9.90
N GLY A 30 20.47 -0.06 10.80
CA GLY A 30 20.12 -0.26 12.20
C GLY A 30 18.65 -0.55 12.47
N GLY A 31 17.67 -0.08 11.68
CA GLY A 31 16.25 -0.14 12.09
C GLY A 31 15.76 -1.51 12.60
N LEU A 32 15.86 -2.56 11.78
CA LEU A 32 15.46 -3.93 12.15
C LEU A 32 16.42 -4.61 13.13
N PHE A 33 17.68 -4.20 13.13
CA PHE A 33 18.77 -4.84 13.89
C PHE A 33 19.27 -3.99 15.06
N ASP A 34 18.52 -2.94 15.42
CA ASP A 34 18.78 -2.09 16.56
C ASP A 34 18.39 -2.85 17.83
N VAL A 35 18.91 -2.39 18.97
CA VAL A 35 18.61 -3.03 20.25
C VAL A 35 17.11 -2.87 20.54
N HIS A 36 16.39 -3.99 20.51
CA HIS A 36 14.94 -3.99 20.67
C HIS A 36 14.53 -3.60 22.10
N GLU A 37 13.30 -3.09 22.29
CA GLU A 37 12.81 -2.69 23.61
C GLU A 37 12.81 -3.85 24.61
N LEU A 38 12.49 -5.06 24.14
CA LEU A 38 12.57 -6.28 24.96
C LEU A 38 13.98 -6.55 25.46
N GLU A 39 15.01 -6.30 24.65
CA GLU A 39 16.40 -6.49 25.05
C GLU A 39 16.85 -5.43 26.06
N LYS A 40 16.38 -4.18 25.89
CA LYS A 40 16.61 -3.09 26.87
C LYS A 40 15.92 -3.40 28.19
N THR A 41 14.67 -3.84 28.15
CA THR A 41 13.84 -4.12 29.33
C THR A 41 14.33 -5.35 30.07
N TYR A 42 14.70 -6.40 29.33
CA TYR A 42 15.13 -7.69 29.87
C TYR A 42 16.60 -7.96 29.57
N SER A 43 17.50 -7.04 29.96
CA SER A 43 18.95 -7.12 29.70
C SER A 43 19.66 -8.37 30.25
N LYS A 44 19.01 -9.11 31.15
CA LYS A 44 19.52 -10.37 31.74
C LYS A 44 18.89 -11.62 31.14
N ILE A 45 18.03 -11.51 30.13
CA ILE A 45 17.45 -12.68 29.49
C ILE A 45 18.58 -13.54 28.90
N GLN A 46 18.53 -14.84 29.17
CA GLN A 46 19.46 -15.82 28.62
C GLN A 46 18.62 -16.89 27.94
N ILE A 47 18.86 -17.07 26.65
CA ILE A 47 18.22 -18.10 25.85
C ILE A 47 19.28 -19.16 25.59
N ASP A 48 18.97 -20.42 25.90
CA ASP A 48 19.89 -21.55 25.68
C ASP A 48 20.19 -21.70 24.18
N ASP A 49 21.46 -21.86 23.83
CA ASP A 49 21.91 -22.08 22.45
C ASP A 49 21.21 -23.28 21.79
N LYS A 50 20.81 -24.29 22.57
CA LYS A 50 20.03 -25.44 22.09
C LYS A 50 18.67 -25.03 21.52
N ALA A 51 18.08 -23.94 22.00
CA ALA A 51 16.84 -23.43 21.44
C ALA A 51 17.04 -22.90 20.02
N PHE A 52 18.13 -22.17 19.79
CA PHE A 52 18.49 -21.66 18.46
C PHE A 52 18.93 -22.77 17.52
N GLN A 53 19.68 -23.77 18.00
CA GLN A 53 20.04 -24.93 17.17
C GLN A 53 18.79 -25.62 16.64
N ARG A 54 17.79 -25.89 17.49
CA ARG A 54 16.52 -26.47 17.04
C ARG A 54 15.77 -25.61 16.02
N LEU A 55 15.83 -24.29 16.15
CA LEU A 55 15.21 -23.37 15.20
C LEU A 55 15.94 -23.40 13.85
N PHE A 56 17.27 -23.39 13.85
CA PHE A 56 18.07 -23.48 12.63
C PHE A 56 17.91 -24.85 11.96
N ASP A 57 17.97 -25.94 12.72
CA ASP A 57 17.74 -27.29 12.20
C ASP A 57 16.37 -27.38 11.50
N PHE A 58 15.33 -26.78 12.08
CA PHE A 58 14.01 -26.71 11.46
C PHE A 58 14.01 -25.85 10.19
N PHE A 59 14.62 -24.66 10.21
CA PHE A 59 14.65 -23.77 9.05
C PHE A 59 15.53 -24.29 7.91
N ASP A 60 16.57 -25.08 8.20
CA ASP A 60 17.44 -25.74 7.24
C ASP A 60 16.74 -26.90 6.49
N GLU A 61 15.56 -27.35 6.96
CA GLU A 61 14.72 -28.29 6.22
C GLU A 61 14.05 -27.66 4.99
N TRP A 62 14.09 -26.33 4.88
CA TRP A 62 13.41 -25.53 3.86
C TRP A 62 14.39 -24.75 2.99
N ASN A 63 14.02 -24.55 1.73
CA ASN A 63 14.79 -23.76 0.77
C ASN A 63 14.32 -22.31 0.82
N TRP A 64 15.18 -21.41 1.25
CA TRP A 64 14.84 -19.99 1.34
C TRP A 64 15.14 -19.25 0.05
N HIS A 65 14.12 -18.61 -0.51
CA HIS A 65 14.19 -17.84 -1.74
C HIS A 65 13.59 -16.46 -1.50
N LEU A 66 14.25 -15.42 -2.02
CA LEU A 66 13.73 -14.05 -1.94
C LEU A 66 12.83 -13.71 -3.13
N ASP A 67 12.80 -14.57 -4.14
CA ASP A 67 12.07 -14.45 -5.39
C ASP A 67 10.88 -15.40 -5.49
N THR A 68 9.86 -15.00 -6.23
CA THR A 68 8.74 -15.85 -6.65
C THR A 68 9.17 -16.66 -7.87
N ARG A 69 9.52 -17.93 -7.69
CA ARG A 69 9.88 -18.85 -8.79
C ARG A 69 8.67 -19.66 -9.22
N ASP A 70 8.49 -19.83 -10.52
CA ASP A 70 7.39 -20.63 -11.11
C ASP A 70 7.51 -22.13 -10.78
N SER A 71 8.72 -22.62 -10.45
CA SER A 71 8.95 -24.00 -10.05
C SER A 71 9.05 -24.14 -8.53
N ALA A 72 7.98 -24.64 -7.90
CA ALA A 72 7.98 -24.97 -6.47
C ALA A 72 8.43 -26.43 -6.24
N SER A 73 9.48 -26.61 -5.45
CA SER A 73 9.97 -27.90 -4.95
C SER A 73 9.08 -28.50 -3.86
N GLY A 74 8.10 -27.74 -3.36
CA GLY A 74 7.25 -28.10 -2.23
C GLY A 74 7.88 -27.80 -0.86
N LYS A 75 9.12 -27.30 -0.83
CA LYS A 75 9.87 -26.91 0.38
C LYS A 75 10.43 -25.48 0.31
N ASP A 76 9.95 -24.66 -0.62
CA ASP A 76 10.47 -23.31 -0.79
C ASP A 76 9.71 -22.31 0.09
N ILE A 77 10.44 -21.48 0.83
CA ILE A 77 9.89 -20.38 1.63
C ILE A 77 10.33 -19.06 1.02
N ASN A 78 9.37 -18.16 0.81
CA ASN A 78 9.61 -16.79 0.41
C ASN A 78 9.01 -15.78 1.42
N PRO A 79 9.29 -14.47 1.29
CA PRO A 79 8.75 -13.46 2.20
C PRO A 79 7.22 -13.44 2.30
N ASP A 80 6.51 -13.85 1.24
CA ASP A 80 5.05 -13.90 1.22
C ASP A 80 4.48 -15.04 2.08
N VAL A 81 5.16 -16.18 2.10
CA VAL A 81 4.84 -17.31 2.99
C VAL A 81 4.94 -16.90 4.46
N ILE A 82 5.92 -16.05 4.83
CA ILE A 82 6.06 -15.54 6.21
C ILE A 82 4.83 -14.71 6.60
N GLY A 83 4.38 -13.82 5.72
CA GLY A 83 3.16 -13.03 5.93
C GLY A 83 1.94 -13.94 6.11
N TYR A 84 1.79 -14.92 5.23
CA TYR A 84 0.69 -15.90 5.28
C TYR A 84 0.69 -16.74 6.56
N ILE A 85 1.86 -17.23 7.01
CA ILE A 85 1.98 -18.01 8.26
C ILE A 85 1.58 -17.16 9.46
N PHE A 86 2.06 -15.92 9.52
CA PHE A 86 1.72 -15.01 10.61
C PHE A 86 0.22 -14.72 10.64
N GLU A 87 -0.38 -14.41 9.50
CA GLU A 87 -1.80 -14.14 9.38
C GLU A 87 -2.63 -15.36 9.80
N LYS A 88 -2.26 -16.57 9.36
CA LYS A 88 -2.94 -17.79 9.78
C LYS A 88 -2.85 -18.01 11.29
N TYR A 89 -1.67 -17.80 11.88
CA TYR A 89 -1.47 -17.90 13.32
C TYR A 89 -2.29 -16.88 14.12
N ILE A 90 -2.44 -15.66 13.62
CA ILE A 90 -3.29 -14.62 14.23
C ILE A 90 -4.77 -14.96 14.04
N ASN A 91 -5.19 -15.38 12.84
CA ASN A 91 -6.58 -15.72 12.52
C ASN A 91 -7.07 -16.89 13.38
N ASP A 92 -6.23 -17.91 13.61
CA ASP A 92 -6.52 -19.03 14.52
C ASP A 92 -6.68 -18.59 15.98
N ARG A 93 -6.21 -17.39 16.34
CA ARG A 93 -6.37 -16.75 17.65
C ARG A 93 -7.44 -15.65 17.68
N ALA A 94 -8.03 -15.28 16.55
CA ALA A 94 -8.85 -14.09 16.44
C ALA A 94 -10.33 -14.35 16.79
N GLN A 95 -10.68 -14.06 18.06
CA GLN A 95 -11.94 -13.37 18.39
C GLN A 95 -11.89 -11.86 18.00
N MET A 96 -10.88 -11.41 17.24
CA MET A 96 -10.50 -9.99 17.06
C MET A 96 -10.60 -9.45 15.61
N GLY A 97 -11.22 -10.16 14.67
CA GLY A 97 -11.62 -9.55 13.38
C GLY A 97 -10.50 -9.19 12.40
N ALA A 98 -9.30 -9.79 12.52
CA ALA A 98 -8.31 -9.75 11.44
C ALA A 98 -8.73 -10.74 10.35
N TYR A 99 -9.04 -10.25 9.15
CA TYR A 99 -9.36 -11.09 8.00
C TYR A 99 -8.37 -10.81 6.88
N TYR A 100 -7.77 -11.88 6.36
CA TYR A 100 -6.89 -11.82 5.20
C TYR A 100 -7.67 -11.36 3.96
N THR A 101 -7.22 -10.26 3.38
CA THR A 101 -7.69 -9.80 2.07
C THR A 101 -6.81 -10.46 1.01
N LYS A 102 -7.42 -11.27 0.14
CA LYS A 102 -6.72 -11.92 -0.97
C LYS A 102 -6.07 -10.88 -1.90
N GLU A 103 -5.00 -11.30 -2.56
CA GLU A 103 -4.18 -10.45 -3.43
C GLU A 103 -5.00 -9.76 -4.54
N ASP A 104 -5.93 -10.48 -5.16
CA ASP A 104 -6.85 -9.97 -6.19
C ASP A 104 -7.70 -8.79 -5.68
N ILE A 105 -8.21 -8.87 -4.46
CA ILE A 105 -8.98 -7.80 -3.83
C ILE A 105 -8.06 -6.62 -3.48
N THR A 106 -6.87 -6.88 -2.93
CA THR A 106 -5.92 -5.81 -2.60
C THR A 106 -5.43 -5.07 -3.84
N ASP A 107 -5.12 -5.76 -4.93
CA ASP A 107 -4.75 -5.17 -6.22
C ASP A 107 -5.91 -4.34 -6.77
N TYR A 108 -7.13 -4.89 -6.77
CA TYR A 108 -8.31 -4.19 -7.28
C TYR A 108 -8.57 -2.87 -6.55
N ILE A 109 -8.58 -2.89 -5.21
CA ILE A 109 -8.80 -1.67 -4.43
C ILE A 109 -7.65 -0.69 -4.66
N SER A 110 -6.40 -1.16 -4.62
CA SER A 110 -5.23 -0.29 -4.73
C SER A 110 -5.17 0.42 -6.08
N LYS A 111 -5.35 -0.28 -7.20
CA LYS A 111 -5.27 0.34 -8.54
C LYS A 111 -6.39 1.35 -8.79
N ASN A 112 -7.59 1.06 -8.29
CA ASN A 112 -8.75 1.94 -8.42
C ASN A 112 -8.76 3.11 -7.43
N CYS A 113 -7.80 3.19 -6.52
CA CYS A 113 -7.58 4.36 -5.65
C CYS A 113 -6.35 5.17 -6.08
N ILE A 114 -5.24 4.50 -6.40
CA ILE A 114 -3.95 5.13 -6.70
C ILE A 114 -3.96 5.80 -8.07
N ILE A 115 -4.35 5.07 -9.12
CA ILE A 115 -4.25 5.59 -10.50
C ILE A 115 -5.20 6.77 -10.73
N PRO A 116 -6.47 6.75 -10.30
CA PRO A 116 -7.34 7.92 -10.41
C PRO A 116 -6.77 9.15 -9.69
N TRP A 117 -6.19 8.98 -8.50
CA TRP A 117 -5.55 10.09 -7.80
C TRP A 117 -4.38 10.66 -8.60
N LEU A 118 -3.50 9.81 -9.14
CA LEU A 118 -2.37 10.25 -9.97
C LEU A 118 -2.86 11.08 -11.17
N PHE A 119 -3.87 10.59 -11.87
CA PHE A 119 -4.44 11.28 -13.03
C PHE A 119 -5.07 12.63 -12.65
N GLU A 120 -5.81 12.69 -11.55
CA GLU A 120 -6.36 13.95 -11.05
C GLU A 120 -5.28 14.94 -10.63
N GLU A 121 -4.20 14.47 -10.00
CA GLU A 121 -3.08 15.34 -9.61
C GLU A 121 -2.31 15.87 -10.83
N VAL A 122 -2.07 15.03 -11.84
CA VAL A 122 -1.49 15.48 -13.11
C VAL A 122 -2.42 16.46 -13.80
N LYS A 123 -3.74 16.22 -13.82
CA LYS A 123 -4.72 17.14 -14.40
C LYS A 123 -4.74 18.50 -13.71
N ARG A 124 -4.61 18.55 -12.38
CA ARG A 124 -4.53 19.82 -11.62
C ARG A 124 -3.31 20.65 -12.02
N ASN A 125 -2.18 20.01 -12.29
CA ASN A 125 -0.92 20.69 -12.59
C ASN A 125 -0.65 20.84 -14.10
N TYR A 126 -1.33 20.05 -14.94
CA TYR A 126 -1.12 19.98 -16.39
C TYR A 126 -2.40 19.56 -17.14
N ALA A 127 -3.45 20.38 -17.05
CA ALA A 127 -4.78 20.09 -17.59
C ALA A 127 -4.82 19.83 -19.11
N LYS A 128 -3.88 20.42 -19.88
CA LYS A 128 -3.82 20.32 -21.35
C LYS A 128 -3.79 18.87 -21.86
N ALA A 129 -3.21 17.96 -21.07
CA ALA A 129 -3.19 16.55 -21.45
C ALA A 129 -4.58 15.90 -21.43
N PHE A 130 -5.57 16.45 -20.70
CA PHE A 130 -6.85 15.81 -20.41
C PHE A 130 -8.08 16.45 -21.07
N ASP A 131 -7.88 17.37 -22.01
CA ASP A 131 -8.99 17.95 -22.80
C ASP A 131 -9.77 16.83 -23.53
N GLU A 132 -11.06 17.02 -23.80
CA GLU A 132 -11.90 16.01 -24.46
C GLU A 132 -11.37 15.58 -25.85
N LYS A 133 -10.62 16.47 -26.50
CA LYS A 133 -9.96 16.23 -27.80
C LYS A 133 -8.48 15.84 -27.66
N ALA A 134 -8.03 15.56 -26.44
CA ALA A 134 -6.67 15.16 -26.20
C ALA A 134 -6.38 13.80 -26.87
N TRP A 135 -5.10 13.63 -27.22
CA TRP A 135 -4.59 12.42 -27.84
C TRP A 135 -4.91 11.17 -27.00
N LEU A 136 -5.00 11.30 -25.68
CA LEU A 136 -5.20 10.16 -24.78
C LEU A 136 -6.58 9.52 -24.93
N TRP A 137 -7.67 10.30 -25.08
CA TRP A 137 -9.00 9.74 -25.27
C TRP A 137 -9.17 9.19 -26.69
N THR A 138 -8.44 9.77 -27.65
CA THR A 138 -8.32 9.21 -29.00
C THR A 138 -7.63 7.86 -28.97
N MET A 139 -6.54 7.72 -28.21
CA MET A 139 -5.83 6.46 -28.00
C MET A 139 -6.75 5.39 -27.40
N VAL A 140 -7.58 5.74 -26.40
CA VAL A 140 -8.57 4.80 -25.84
C VAL A 140 -9.57 4.37 -26.89
N LYS A 141 -10.16 5.32 -27.63
CA LYS A 141 -11.13 5.02 -28.69
C LYS A 141 -10.56 4.07 -29.75
N ASP A 142 -9.31 4.27 -30.13
CA ASP A 142 -8.63 3.49 -31.17
C ASP A 142 -7.96 2.20 -30.63
N SER A 143 -8.04 1.95 -29.31
CA SER A 143 -7.43 0.78 -28.66
C SER A 143 -8.16 -0.54 -28.91
N GLY A 144 -9.36 -0.50 -29.48
CA GLY A 144 -10.23 -1.66 -29.65
C GLY A 144 -10.54 -2.32 -28.31
N THR A 145 -9.96 -3.49 -28.05
CA THR A 145 -10.23 -4.30 -26.85
C THR A 145 -9.02 -4.39 -25.90
N ALA A 146 -7.97 -3.61 -26.13
CA ALA A 146 -6.72 -3.67 -25.37
C ALA A 146 -6.93 -3.48 -23.86
N TYR A 147 -7.88 -2.61 -23.47
CA TYR A 147 -8.19 -2.32 -22.06
C TYR A 147 -9.31 -3.18 -21.47
N ILE A 148 -9.81 -4.17 -22.20
CA ILE A 148 -10.79 -5.13 -21.66
C ILE A 148 -10.02 -6.32 -21.08
N TYR A 149 -10.29 -6.67 -19.81
CA TYR A 149 -9.66 -7.80 -19.13
C TYR A 149 -9.87 -9.12 -19.88
N ASP A 150 -8.86 -9.99 -19.87
CA ASP A 150 -8.90 -11.29 -20.56
C ASP A 150 -10.05 -12.18 -20.11
N ALA A 151 -10.38 -12.15 -18.80
CA ALA A 151 -11.54 -12.87 -18.28
C ALA A 151 -12.86 -12.46 -18.96
N VAL A 152 -13.04 -11.18 -19.29
CA VAL A 152 -14.24 -10.67 -19.98
C VAL A 152 -14.24 -11.12 -21.45
N LYS A 153 -13.06 -11.17 -22.09
CA LYS A 153 -12.87 -11.60 -23.48
C LYS A 153 -12.95 -13.12 -23.67
N HIS A 154 -12.77 -13.90 -22.61
CA HIS A 154 -12.66 -15.36 -22.67
C HIS A 154 -13.86 -15.98 -23.42
N GLY A 155 -13.59 -16.80 -24.43
CA GLY A 155 -14.66 -17.48 -25.17
C GLY A 155 -15.57 -16.56 -25.99
N VAL A 156 -15.21 -15.30 -26.26
CA VAL A 156 -15.95 -14.46 -27.22
C VAL A 156 -15.56 -14.86 -28.66
N PRO A 157 -16.52 -15.04 -29.58
CA PRO A 157 -16.21 -15.38 -30.98
C PRO A 157 -15.39 -14.29 -31.68
N GLU A 158 -14.34 -14.68 -32.41
CA GLU A 158 -13.52 -13.75 -33.21
C GLU A 158 -14.25 -13.29 -34.49
N THR A 159 -15.15 -14.13 -35.01
CA THR A 159 -15.92 -13.89 -36.24
C THR A 159 -17.38 -14.29 -36.06
N GLY A 160 -18.30 -13.66 -36.78
CA GLY A 160 -19.73 -13.94 -36.70
C GLY A 160 -20.46 -13.07 -35.67
N ARG A 161 -21.68 -13.45 -35.31
CA ARG A 161 -22.43 -12.76 -34.25
C ARG A 161 -22.06 -13.34 -32.88
N LEU A 162 -22.31 -12.54 -31.85
CA LEU A 162 -21.89 -12.77 -30.46
C LEU A 162 -22.30 -14.14 -29.87
N PHE A 163 -23.34 -14.77 -30.41
CA PHE A 163 -23.96 -16.00 -29.89
C PHE A 163 -24.07 -17.13 -30.92
N ASP A 164 -23.47 -16.98 -32.11
CA ASP A 164 -23.63 -17.95 -33.21
C ASP A 164 -23.00 -19.32 -32.90
N ASP A 165 -22.03 -19.36 -32.00
CA ASP A 165 -21.29 -20.55 -31.54
C ASP A 165 -21.96 -21.25 -30.34
N LEU A 166 -23.03 -20.69 -29.76
CA LEU A 166 -23.75 -21.35 -28.67
C LEU A 166 -24.56 -22.55 -29.19
N PRO A 167 -24.78 -23.60 -28.39
CA PRO A 167 -25.63 -24.74 -28.80
C PRO A 167 -27.06 -24.31 -29.18
N GLU A 168 -27.69 -25.03 -30.11
CA GLU A 168 -29.05 -24.72 -30.59
C GLU A 168 -30.07 -24.60 -29.45
N GLU A 169 -29.94 -25.41 -28.40
CA GLU A 169 -30.81 -25.38 -27.22
C GLU A 169 -30.69 -24.06 -26.46
N ILE A 170 -29.50 -23.47 -26.42
CA ILE A 170 -29.24 -22.18 -25.80
C ILE A 170 -29.71 -21.05 -26.70
N GLN A 171 -29.48 -21.16 -28.02
CA GLN A 171 -29.89 -20.18 -29.02
C GLN A 171 -31.41 -19.96 -29.04
N LYS A 172 -32.21 -21.02 -28.79
CA LYS A 172 -33.68 -20.93 -28.65
C LYS A 172 -34.13 -19.95 -27.55
N GLY A 173 -33.26 -19.62 -26.58
CA GLY A 173 -33.53 -18.64 -25.54
C GLY A 173 -33.47 -17.17 -25.98
N PHE A 174 -33.04 -16.89 -27.22
CA PHE A 174 -32.98 -15.57 -27.84
C PHE A 174 -34.14 -15.39 -28.85
N ASP A 175 -35.37 -15.32 -28.35
CA ASP A 175 -36.58 -15.14 -29.16
C ASP A 175 -37.20 -13.75 -28.93
N PRO A 176 -37.08 -12.81 -29.89
CA PRO A 176 -37.62 -11.45 -29.75
C PRO A 176 -39.14 -11.37 -29.65
N GLU A 177 -39.87 -12.34 -30.22
CA GLU A 177 -41.34 -12.38 -30.15
C GLU A 177 -41.78 -12.78 -28.74
N LEU A 178 -41.09 -13.73 -28.12
CA LEU A 178 -41.35 -14.17 -26.75
C LEU A 178 -40.86 -13.19 -25.68
N GLU A 179 -39.86 -12.35 -25.98
CA GLU A 179 -39.31 -11.37 -25.03
C GLU A 179 -40.32 -10.26 -24.68
N ASN A 180 -41.24 -9.95 -25.60
CA ASN A 180 -42.30 -8.94 -25.41
C ASN A 180 -43.66 -9.56 -25.05
N LYS A 181 -43.76 -10.89 -24.95
CA LYS A 181 -45.03 -11.57 -24.68
C LYS A 181 -45.37 -11.53 -23.18
N ILE A 182 -46.56 -11.03 -22.84
CA ILE A 182 -47.08 -11.04 -21.46
C ILE A 182 -47.37 -12.48 -21.03
N VAL A 183 -46.96 -12.84 -19.81
CA VAL A 183 -47.23 -14.17 -19.23
C VAL A 183 -48.71 -14.32 -18.92
N ASP A 184 -49.45 -15.02 -19.78
CA ASP A 184 -50.91 -15.23 -19.73
C ASP A 184 -51.32 -16.69 -19.42
N GLY A 185 -50.34 -17.55 -19.15
CA GLY A 185 -50.55 -18.97 -18.85
C GLY A 185 -50.72 -19.88 -20.06
N ASN A 186 -50.72 -19.37 -21.31
CA ASN A 186 -50.80 -20.16 -22.53
C ASN A 186 -49.63 -19.93 -23.52
N GLY A 187 -48.88 -21.00 -23.78
CA GLY A 187 -47.83 -21.06 -24.80
C GLY A 187 -46.42 -21.23 -24.22
N PRO A 188 -45.41 -21.46 -25.09
CA PRO A 188 -44.04 -21.56 -24.65
C PRO A 188 -43.61 -20.21 -24.05
N TRP A 189 -42.95 -20.27 -22.89
CA TRP A 189 -42.43 -19.09 -22.22
C TRP A 189 -40.92 -18.99 -22.35
N LEU A 190 -40.43 -17.76 -22.42
CA LEU A 190 -38.99 -17.49 -22.49
C LEU A 190 -38.21 -18.12 -21.32
N TRP A 191 -38.81 -18.17 -20.12
CA TRP A 191 -38.18 -18.80 -18.96
C TRP A 191 -38.06 -20.33 -19.09
N GLU A 192 -38.95 -20.99 -19.84
CA GLU A 192 -38.88 -22.43 -20.09
C GLU A 192 -37.71 -22.77 -21.01
N LEU A 193 -37.53 -21.98 -22.08
CA LEU A 193 -36.42 -22.11 -23.01
C LEU A 193 -35.08 -21.78 -22.33
N ARG A 194 -35.06 -20.76 -21.47
CA ARG A 194 -33.87 -20.34 -20.69
C ARG A 194 -33.55 -21.25 -19.50
N LYS A 195 -34.26 -22.37 -19.28
CA LYS A 195 -33.85 -23.38 -18.28
C LYS A 195 -32.48 -23.97 -18.61
N GLU A 196 -32.21 -24.18 -19.89
CA GLU A 196 -30.93 -24.70 -20.39
C GLU A 196 -29.77 -23.76 -20.08
N TRP A 197 -30.03 -22.46 -19.93
CA TRP A 197 -29.00 -21.48 -19.58
C TRP A 197 -28.41 -21.69 -18.18
N ASN A 198 -29.06 -22.47 -17.32
CA ASN A 198 -28.58 -22.77 -15.96
C ASN A 198 -27.66 -24.00 -15.90
N LYS A 199 -27.29 -24.57 -17.05
CA LYS A 199 -26.31 -25.66 -17.13
C LYS A 199 -24.89 -25.11 -17.20
N PRO A 200 -23.89 -25.84 -16.67
CA PRO A 200 -22.48 -25.49 -16.85
C PRO A 200 -22.13 -25.36 -18.33
N ALA A 201 -21.40 -24.30 -18.68
CA ALA A 201 -20.89 -24.11 -20.02
C ALA A 201 -19.50 -24.76 -20.16
N PRO A 202 -19.10 -25.19 -21.37
CA PRO A 202 -17.85 -25.90 -21.56
C PRO A 202 -16.63 -24.94 -21.40
N PRO A 203 -15.46 -25.45 -20.95
CA PRO A 203 -14.32 -24.61 -20.57
C PRO A 203 -13.71 -23.76 -21.69
N ASP A 204 -13.97 -24.13 -22.95
CA ASP A 204 -13.56 -23.39 -24.15
C ASP A 204 -14.28 -22.04 -24.30
N MET A 205 -15.50 -21.90 -23.75
CA MET A 205 -16.24 -20.64 -23.74
C MET A 205 -16.44 -20.01 -22.35
N ALA A 206 -16.33 -20.82 -21.31
CA ALA A 206 -16.69 -20.48 -19.95
C ALA A 206 -15.47 -20.35 -19.04
N LEU A 207 -15.49 -19.38 -18.13
CA LEU A 207 -14.58 -19.34 -16.99
C LEU A 207 -14.92 -20.49 -16.03
N PRO A 208 -14.01 -20.87 -15.11
CA PRO A 208 -14.29 -21.91 -14.12
C PRO A 208 -15.61 -21.61 -13.39
N THR A 209 -16.48 -22.63 -13.30
CA THR A 209 -17.81 -22.58 -12.66
C THR A 209 -18.91 -21.82 -13.39
N GLU A 210 -18.63 -21.16 -14.53
CA GLU A 210 -19.66 -20.42 -15.26
C GLU A 210 -20.75 -21.33 -15.87
N ILE A 211 -22.00 -20.88 -15.74
CA ILE A 211 -23.14 -21.42 -16.51
C ILE A 211 -23.37 -20.63 -17.80
N TYR A 212 -24.12 -21.20 -18.75
CA TYR A 212 -24.43 -20.51 -20.02
C TYR A 212 -25.04 -19.12 -19.83
N ARG A 213 -25.88 -18.93 -18.81
CA ARG A 213 -26.45 -17.61 -18.47
C ARG A 213 -25.36 -16.57 -18.18
N GLU A 214 -24.35 -16.95 -17.41
CA GLU A 214 -23.25 -16.07 -17.03
C GLU A 214 -22.34 -15.79 -18.23
N VAL A 215 -22.07 -16.81 -19.06
CA VAL A 215 -21.36 -16.62 -20.35
C VAL A 215 -22.09 -15.62 -21.24
N ILE A 216 -23.42 -15.74 -21.37
CA ILE A 216 -24.24 -14.84 -22.18
C ILE A 216 -24.17 -13.40 -21.65
N GLU A 217 -24.36 -13.19 -20.34
CA GLU A 217 -24.30 -11.85 -19.75
C GLU A 217 -22.90 -11.25 -19.82
N ARG A 218 -21.85 -12.05 -19.62
CA ARG A 218 -20.45 -11.61 -19.79
C ARG A 218 -20.16 -11.20 -21.23
N ARG A 219 -20.63 -11.95 -22.22
CA ARG A 219 -20.50 -11.59 -23.65
C ARG A 219 -21.27 -10.33 -24.00
N LYS A 220 -22.49 -10.13 -23.47
CA LYS A 220 -23.24 -8.87 -23.63
C LYS A 220 -22.47 -7.69 -23.03
N CYS A 221 -21.94 -7.86 -21.82
CA CYS A 221 -21.12 -6.86 -21.15
C CYS A 221 -19.88 -6.51 -21.98
N TYR A 222 -19.17 -7.51 -22.52
CA TYR A 222 -18.07 -7.31 -23.45
C TYR A 222 -18.46 -6.47 -24.68
N ASP A 223 -19.56 -6.81 -25.35
CA ASP A 223 -20.02 -6.12 -26.55
C ASP A 223 -20.46 -4.67 -26.27
N ASP A 224 -21.14 -4.43 -25.15
CA ASP A 224 -21.51 -3.09 -24.67
C ASP A 224 -20.26 -2.25 -24.38
N ILE A 225 -19.32 -2.77 -23.60
CA ILE A 225 -18.06 -2.09 -23.27
C ILE A 225 -17.28 -1.76 -24.55
N LYS A 226 -17.14 -2.73 -25.46
CA LYS A 226 -16.43 -2.54 -26.73
C LYS A 226 -17.05 -1.41 -27.54
N LYS A 227 -18.38 -1.38 -27.68
CA LYS A 227 -19.10 -0.30 -28.39
C LYS A 227 -18.87 1.06 -27.73
N LYS A 228 -18.90 1.14 -26.40
CA LYS A 228 -18.62 2.39 -25.67
C LYS A 228 -17.21 2.92 -25.91
N ILE A 229 -16.22 2.03 -25.98
CA ILE A 229 -14.84 2.40 -26.33
C ILE A 229 -14.80 2.93 -27.76
N GLU A 230 -15.30 2.17 -28.74
CA GLU A 230 -15.28 2.53 -30.17
C GLU A 230 -16.06 3.83 -30.47
N ASN A 231 -17.13 4.10 -29.72
CA ASN A 231 -17.90 5.33 -29.81
C ASN A 231 -17.24 6.55 -29.15
N GLY A 232 -16.15 6.37 -28.39
CA GLY A 232 -15.49 7.45 -27.65
C GLY A 232 -16.31 7.94 -26.44
N GLU A 233 -16.99 7.03 -25.75
CA GLU A 233 -17.74 7.31 -24.52
C GLU A 233 -16.86 7.31 -23.27
N VAL A 234 -15.64 6.75 -23.34
CA VAL A 234 -14.64 6.82 -22.26
C VAL A 234 -13.86 8.13 -22.36
N ARG A 235 -14.08 9.04 -21.40
CA ARG A 235 -13.60 10.43 -21.45
C ARG A 235 -12.98 10.93 -20.15
N GLU A 236 -13.03 10.14 -19.08
CA GLU A 236 -12.33 10.42 -17.84
C GLU A 236 -11.81 9.15 -17.17
N ILE A 237 -10.86 9.31 -16.24
CA ILE A 237 -10.23 8.16 -15.57
C ILE A 237 -11.24 7.34 -14.75
N ASN A 238 -12.32 7.97 -14.27
CA ASN A 238 -13.38 7.30 -13.52
C ASN A 238 -14.24 6.38 -14.39
N ASP A 239 -14.25 6.57 -15.71
CA ASP A 239 -14.95 5.67 -16.64
C ASP A 239 -14.30 4.28 -16.66
N PHE A 240 -12.98 4.19 -16.47
CA PHE A 240 -12.28 2.91 -16.36
C PHE A 240 -12.75 2.10 -15.15
N ILE A 241 -13.08 2.77 -14.05
CA ILE A 241 -13.64 2.11 -12.85
C ILE A 241 -15.08 1.67 -13.14
N THR A 242 -15.88 2.58 -13.71
CA THR A 242 -17.31 2.35 -13.98
C THR A 242 -17.54 1.20 -14.96
N LEU A 243 -16.69 1.09 -15.98
CA LEU A 243 -16.75 0.06 -17.02
C LEU A 243 -15.86 -1.15 -16.70
N ASN A 244 -15.20 -1.18 -15.54
CA ASN A 244 -14.27 -2.22 -15.13
C ASN A 244 -13.20 -2.56 -16.20
N LEU A 245 -12.52 -1.52 -16.68
CA LEU A 245 -11.44 -1.61 -17.65
C LEU A 245 -10.07 -1.78 -16.97
N ASN A 246 -9.07 -2.24 -17.72
CA ASN A 246 -7.69 -2.40 -17.26
C ASN A 246 -6.98 -1.03 -17.16
N ILE A 247 -7.27 -0.34 -16.07
CA ILE A 247 -6.74 0.98 -15.73
C ILE A 247 -5.20 0.98 -15.55
N ARG A 248 -4.61 -0.15 -15.12
CA ARG A 248 -3.16 -0.29 -14.92
C ARG A 248 -2.44 -0.32 -16.27
N GLN A 249 -2.91 -1.14 -17.20
CA GLN A 249 -2.37 -1.16 -18.57
C GLN A 249 -2.50 0.20 -19.23
N PHE A 250 -3.68 0.83 -19.11
CA PHE A 250 -3.92 2.16 -19.67
C PHE A 250 -2.94 3.22 -19.15
N ALA A 251 -2.70 3.26 -17.83
CA ALA A 251 -1.77 4.22 -17.24
C ALA A 251 -0.34 4.02 -17.76
N GLN A 252 0.11 2.76 -17.90
CA GLN A 252 1.42 2.45 -18.47
C GLN A 252 1.51 2.84 -19.94
N ASP A 253 0.54 2.45 -20.76
CA ASP A 253 0.50 2.75 -22.19
C ASP A 253 0.52 4.26 -22.44
N MET A 254 -0.21 5.03 -21.64
CA MET A 254 -0.21 6.47 -21.74
C MET A 254 1.17 7.07 -21.53
N VAL A 255 1.88 6.67 -20.48
CA VAL A 255 3.24 7.18 -20.22
C VAL A 255 4.20 6.70 -21.31
N GLN A 256 4.06 5.45 -21.75
CA GLN A 256 4.95 4.86 -22.76
C GLN A 256 4.82 5.52 -24.14
N HIS A 257 3.59 5.78 -24.59
CA HIS A 257 3.32 6.23 -25.96
C HIS A 257 3.22 7.75 -26.10
N THR A 258 3.17 8.51 -25.01
CA THR A 258 3.09 9.97 -25.10
C THR A 258 4.33 10.57 -25.80
N GLU A 259 4.12 11.58 -26.64
CA GLU A 259 5.20 12.43 -27.17
C GLU A 259 5.37 13.72 -26.34
N ASP A 260 4.56 13.89 -25.29
CA ASP A 260 4.57 15.06 -24.43
C ASP A 260 5.51 14.87 -23.23
N ALA A 261 6.71 15.45 -23.31
CA ALA A 261 7.67 15.43 -22.22
C ALA A 261 7.16 16.14 -20.96
N ASP A 262 6.32 17.18 -21.08
CA ASP A 262 5.74 17.83 -19.91
C ASP A 262 4.72 16.92 -19.24
N PHE A 263 3.98 16.10 -19.97
CA PHE A 263 3.12 15.07 -19.37
C PHE A 263 3.92 14.12 -18.48
N VAL A 264 5.00 13.52 -19.01
CA VAL A 264 5.87 12.60 -18.24
C VAL A 264 6.48 13.30 -17.02
N ARG A 265 6.89 14.56 -17.16
CA ARG A 265 7.41 15.36 -16.04
C ARG A 265 6.39 15.50 -14.91
N HIS A 266 5.16 15.91 -15.22
CA HIS A 266 4.12 16.09 -14.19
C HIS A 266 3.64 14.75 -13.63
N PHE A 267 3.56 13.71 -14.46
CA PHE A 267 3.24 12.36 -14.03
C PHE A 267 4.26 11.81 -13.04
N TYR A 268 5.56 11.88 -13.37
CA TYR A 268 6.61 11.43 -12.46
C TYR A 268 6.65 12.25 -11.17
N LYS A 269 6.40 13.56 -11.23
CA LYS A 269 6.31 14.39 -10.02
C LYS A 269 5.19 13.90 -9.10
N ALA A 270 3.97 13.71 -9.62
CA ALA A 270 2.85 13.18 -8.85
C ALA A 270 3.14 11.79 -8.29
N LEU A 271 3.73 10.91 -9.11
CA LEU A 271 4.14 9.56 -8.72
C LEU A 271 5.20 9.57 -7.62
N SER A 272 6.17 10.48 -7.70
CA SER A 272 7.26 10.61 -6.72
C SER A 272 6.82 11.18 -5.37
N SER A 273 5.69 11.90 -5.34
CA SER A 273 5.21 12.60 -4.16
C SER A 273 3.96 12.01 -3.53
N ILE A 274 3.27 11.06 -4.19
CA ILE A 274 2.03 10.48 -3.67
C ILE A 274 2.27 9.79 -2.32
N THR A 275 1.42 10.07 -1.34
CA THR A 275 1.45 9.42 -0.02
C THR A 275 0.28 8.46 0.15
N ILE A 276 0.57 7.17 0.34
CA ILE A 276 -0.41 6.07 0.42
C ILE A 276 -0.39 5.48 1.82
N LEU A 277 -1.52 5.57 2.51
CA LEU A 277 -1.70 5.02 3.86
C LEU A 277 -2.51 3.73 3.85
N ASP A 278 -2.02 2.72 4.56
CA ASP A 278 -2.82 1.62 5.09
C ASP A 278 -2.96 1.74 6.62
N PRO A 279 -4.15 2.11 7.15
CA PRO A 279 -4.36 2.35 8.57
C PRO A 279 -4.52 1.07 9.41
N THR A 280 -4.51 -0.10 8.75
CA THR A 280 -4.65 -1.44 9.35
C THR A 280 -3.81 -2.44 8.59
N CYS A 281 -2.51 -2.16 8.49
CA CYS A 281 -1.68 -2.76 7.48
C CYS A 281 -1.40 -4.26 7.66
N GLY A 282 -1.57 -4.80 8.87
CA GLY A 282 -1.27 -6.19 9.16
C GLY A 282 0.14 -6.54 8.69
N SER A 283 0.25 -7.61 7.91
CA SER A 283 1.51 -8.06 7.30
C SER A 283 1.97 -7.23 6.08
N GLY A 284 1.20 -6.22 5.66
CA GLY A 284 1.52 -5.30 4.57
C GLY A 284 0.87 -5.61 3.22
N ALA A 285 -0.22 -6.38 3.14
CA ALA A 285 -0.80 -6.81 1.86
C ALA A 285 -1.16 -5.64 0.92
N PHE A 286 -1.85 -4.60 1.40
CA PHE A 286 -2.14 -3.41 0.58
C PHE A 286 -0.91 -2.56 0.27
N LEU A 287 0.08 -2.52 1.18
CA LEU A 287 1.35 -1.83 0.91
C LEU A 287 2.09 -2.48 -0.26
N PHE A 288 2.08 -3.81 -0.35
CA PHE A 288 2.65 -4.55 -1.48
C PHE A 288 1.85 -4.35 -2.76
N ALA A 289 0.51 -4.38 -2.71
CA ALA A 289 -0.32 -4.09 -3.87
C ALA A 289 -0.02 -2.67 -4.41
N ALA A 290 0.07 -1.67 -3.53
CA ALA A 290 0.48 -0.32 -3.91
C ALA A 290 1.88 -0.28 -4.50
N MET A 291 2.86 -0.95 -3.88
CA MET A 291 4.24 -1.02 -4.37
C MET A 291 4.31 -1.57 -5.80
N ASN A 292 3.62 -2.67 -6.08
CA ASN A 292 3.62 -3.31 -7.40
C ASN A 292 3.01 -2.39 -8.47
N ILE A 293 1.96 -1.63 -8.14
CA ILE A 293 1.37 -0.64 -9.06
C ILE A 293 2.35 0.50 -9.34
N LEU A 294 2.97 1.04 -8.30
CA LEU A 294 3.90 2.16 -8.43
C LEU A 294 5.17 1.74 -9.18
N GLU A 295 5.69 0.55 -8.93
CA GLU A 295 6.90 0.01 -9.57
C GLU A 295 6.84 0.11 -11.09
N ASP A 296 5.77 -0.43 -11.70
CA ASP A 296 5.59 -0.40 -13.14
C ASP A 296 5.56 1.03 -13.67
N LEU A 297 4.83 1.93 -12.99
CA LEU A 297 4.70 3.32 -13.41
C LEU A 297 6.02 4.08 -13.30
N TYR A 298 6.81 3.83 -12.26
CA TYR A 298 8.15 4.42 -12.10
C TYR A 298 9.06 3.95 -13.22
N LYS A 299 9.09 2.65 -13.48
CA LYS A 299 9.89 2.05 -14.55
C LYS A 299 9.53 2.65 -15.90
N THR A 300 8.25 2.68 -16.25
CA THR A 300 7.78 3.26 -17.53
C THR A 300 8.13 4.75 -17.64
N CYS A 301 8.00 5.53 -16.57
CA CYS A 301 8.41 6.93 -16.58
C CYS A 301 9.92 7.09 -16.83
N ILE A 302 10.76 6.35 -16.11
CA ILE A 302 12.23 6.44 -16.21
C ILE A 302 12.71 6.01 -17.60
N GLU A 303 12.18 4.90 -18.12
CA GLU A 303 12.45 4.44 -19.49
C GLU A 303 12.06 5.50 -20.52
N LYS A 304 10.88 6.11 -20.35
CA LYS A 304 10.42 7.18 -21.25
C LYS A 304 11.28 8.44 -21.18
N MET A 305 11.73 8.84 -19.99
CA MET A 305 12.69 9.94 -19.81
C MET A 305 13.99 9.67 -20.55
N GLN A 306 14.50 8.43 -20.50
CA GLN A 306 15.71 8.03 -21.21
C GLN A 306 15.54 8.16 -22.74
N ILE A 307 14.37 7.76 -23.27
CA ILE A 307 14.04 7.92 -24.70
C ILE A 307 14.06 9.40 -25.09
N PHE A 308 13.38 10.27 -24.32
CA PHE A 308 13.35 11.71 -24.61
C PHE A 308 14.73 12.36 -24.63
N ILE A 309 15.65 11.96 -23.73
CA ILE A 309 17.02 12.49 -23.75
C ILE A 309 17.81 11.98 -24.96
N ASN A 310 17.65 10.70 -25.31
CA ASN A 310 18.34 10.10 -26.44
C ASN A 310 17.92 10.72 -27.78
N GLU A 311 16.62 11.03 -27.95
CA GLU A 311 16.07 11.64 -29.16
C GLU A 311 16.25 13.17 -29.18
N GLY A 312 16.09 13.82 -28.03
CA GLY A 312 16.17 15.27 -27.89
C GLY A 312 17.60 15.81 -27.91
N GLY A 313 18.57 15.06 -27.39
CA GLY A 313 19.93 15.54 -27.14
C GLY A 313 20.05 16.30 -25.81
N LYS A 314 21.28 16.35 -25.27
CA LYS A 314 21.59 16.94 -23.96
C LYS A 314 21.15 18.41 -23.84
N GLY A 315 20.62 18.78 -22.68
CA GLY A 315 20.23 20.13 -22.28
C GLY A 315 18.79 20.52 -22.61
N LYS A 316 18.01 19.68 -23.29
CA LYS A 316 16.60 19.99 -23.65
C LYS A 316 15.62 19.76 -22.50
N CYS A 317 15.86 18.76 -21.66
CA CYS A 317 14.98 18.39 -20.56
C CYS A 317 15.78 18.24 -19.26
N LYS A 318 16.18 19.38 -18.65
CA LYS A 318 17.00 19.38 -17.43
C LYS A 318 16.42 18.52 -16.30
N PHE A 319 15.11 18.54 -16.12
CA PHE A 319 14.44 17.71 -15.11
C PHE A 319 14.68 16.20 -15.31
N PHE A 320 14.67 15.72 -16.56
CA PHE A 320 14.96 14.31 -16.87
C PHE A 320 16.42 13.99 -16.65
N GLU A 321 17.34 14.89 -17.02
CA GLU A 321 18.77 14.71 -16.77
C GLU A 321 19.07 14.61 -15.28
N ASP A 322 18.52 15.53 -14.48
CA ASP A 322 18.69 15.55 -13.03
C ASP A 322 18.10 14.27 -12.40
N THR A 323 16.92 13.84 -12.85
CA THR A 323 16.26 12.63 -12.35
C THR A 323 17.05 11.38 -12.70
N LEU A 324 17.51 11.23 -13.95
CA LEU A 324 18.32 10.09 -14.37
C LEU A 324 19.71 10.10 -13.73
N ALA A 325 20.26 11.27 -13.38
CA ALA A 325 21.50 11.36 -12.62
C ALA A 325 21.32 10.80 -11.18
N LEU A 326 20.17 11.05 -10.54
CA LEU A 326 19.83 10.41 -9.27
C LEU A 326 19.63 8.89 -9.44
N VAL A 327 18.81 8.47 -10.42
CA VAL A 327 18.50 7.05 -10.67
C VAL A 327 19.78 6.23 -10.93
N ASN A 328 20.70 6.77 -11.72
CA ASN A 328 21.95 6.11 -12.10
C ASN A 328 23.12 6.42 -11.15
N ALA A 329 22.86 6.98 -9.97
CA ALA A 329 23.91 7.28 -9.00
C ALA A 329 24.66 5.98 -8.62
N PRO A 330 26.01 5.99 -8.54
CA PRO A 330 26.80 4.78 -8.28
C PRO A 330 26.51 4.06 -6.95
N VAL A 331 25.83 4.74 -6.03
CA VAL A 331 25.39 4.18 -4.74
C VAL A 331 24.28 3.16 -4.91
N HIS A 332 23.41 3.32 -5.93
CA HIS A 332 22.30 2.41 -6.18
C HIS A 332 22.81 1.16 -6.92
N PRO A 333 22.48 -0.06 -6.44
CA PRO A 333 22.91 -1.29 -7.09
C PRO A 333 22.37 -1.45 -8.51
N ASN A 334 21.11 -1.07 -8.73
CA ASN A 334 20.40 -1.13 -10.01
C ASN A 334 19.12 -0.26 -9.97
N LEU A 335 18.44 -0.15 -11.11
CA LEU A 335 17.19 0.61 -11.28
C LEU A 335 16.05 0.10 -10.37
N GLU A 336 15.87 -1.20 -10.29
CA GLU A 336 14.80 -1.83 -9.50
C GLU A 336 14.94 -1.50 -8.01
N TYR A 337 16.17 -1.59 -7.49
CA TYR A 337 16.50 -1.19 -6.12
C TYR A 337 16.16 0.29 -5.86
N PHE A 338 16.54 1.18 -6.78
CA PHE A 338 16.21 2.62 -6.68
C PHE A 338 14.69 2.85 -6.61
N ILE A 339 13.93 2.17 -7.49
CA ILE A 339 12.47 2.29 -7.54
C ILE A 339 11.85 1.81 -6.23
N TYR A 340 12.16 0.59 -5.78
CA TYR A 340 11.62 0.07 -4.53
C TYR A 340 12.02 0.91 -3.31
N LYS A 341 13.29 1.34 -3.24
CA LYS A 341 13.73 2.23 -2.15
C LYS A 341 12.94 3.54 -2.16
N SER A 342 12.71 4.14 -3.33
CA SER A 342 11.94 5.38 -3.47
C SER A 342 10.49 5.19 -3.04
N ILE A 343 9.86 4.09 -3.46
CA ILE A 343 8.48 3.76 -3.09
C ILE A 343 8.34 3.55 -1.57
N ILE A 344 9.21 2.73 -0.99
CA ILE A 344 9.17 2.40 0.44
C ILE A 344 9.35 3.65 1.31
N LEU A 345 10.24 4.56 0.92
CA LEU A 345 10.55 5.76 1.70
C LEU A 345 9.52 6.88 1.55
N ASN A 346 9.06 7.13 0.31
CA ASN A 346 8.31 8.34 -0.01
C ASN A 346 6.81 8.09 -0.21
N ASN A 347 6.42 6.87 -0.57
CA ASN A 347 5.05 6.60 -0.99
C ASN A 347 4.26 5.74 0.01
N LEU A 348 4.89 4.80 0.71
CA LEU A 348 4.18 3.83 1.54
C LEU A 348 4.18 4.19 3.03
N TYR A 349 2.99 4.13 3.63
CA TYR A 349 2.76 4.39 5.05
C TYR A 349 1.77 3.37 5.62
N GLY A 350 2.04 2.85 6.81
CA GLY A 350 1.27 1.77 7.41
C GLY A 350 1.08 1.97 8.91
N VAL A 351 -0.09 1.59 9.43
CA VAL A 351 -0.32 1.49 10.87
C VAL A 351 -0.99 0.18 11.21
N ASP A 352 -0.55 -0.47 12.29
CA ASP A 352 -1.27 -1.61 12.87
C ASP A 352 -1.24 -1.56 14.40
N ILE A 353 -2.26 -2.11 15.05
CA ILE A 353 -2.33 -2.14 16.52
C ILE A 353 -1.37 -3.17 17.14
N MET A 354 -0.95 -4.18 16.36
CA MET A 354 0.00 -5.22 16.76
C MET A 354 1.42 -4.85 16.32
N ASN A 355 2.35 -4.79 17.28
CA ASN A 355 3.75 -4.51 16.98
C ASN A 355 4.35 -5.61 16.09
N GLU A 356 3.95 -6.85 16.32
CA GLU A 356 4.41 -8.01 15.58
C GLU A 356 4.04 -7.93 14.09
N ALA A 357 2.85 -7.41 13.77
CA ALA A 357 2.41 -7.23 12.39
C ALA A 357 3.23 -6.14 11.68
N VAL A 358 3.47 -5.02 12.38
CA VAL A 358 4.33 -3.94 11.90
C VAL A 358 5.74 -4.43 11.57
N GLU A 359 6.36 -5.21 12.47
CA GLU A 359 7.70 -5.74 12.23
C GLU A 359 7.75 -6.71 11.05
N ILE A 360 6.69 -7.49 10.83
CA ILE A 360 6.58 -8.38 9.67
C ILE A 360 6.41 -7.59 8.37
N ALA A 361 5.58 -6.54 8.37
CA ALA A 361 5.42 -5.67 7.21
C ALA A 361 6.76 -5.01 6.83
N LYS A 362 7.50 -4.47 7.82
CA LYS A 362 8.85 -3.91 7.61
C LYS A 362 9.81 -4.96 7.05
N LEU A 363 9.86 -6.15 7.65
CA LEU A 363 10.71 -7.25 7.20
C LEU A 363 10.41 -7.63 5.75
N ARG A 364 9.14 -7.80 5.38
CA ARG A 364 8.75 -8.16 4.02
C ARG A 364 9.21 -7.10 3.01
N LEU A 365 9.00 -5.82 3.29
CA LEU A 365 9.47 -4.72 2.42
C LEU A 365 11.00 -4.75 2.24
N PHE A 366 11.74 -5.01 3.32
CA PHE A 366 13.19 -5.16 3.26
C PHE A 366 13.64 -6.38 2.46
N LEU A 367 13.00 -7.53 2.65
CA LEU A 367 13.31 -8.75 1.90
C LEU A 367 13.05 -8.56 0.41
N LYS A 368 11.95 -7.88 0.04
CA LYS A 368 11.65 -7.52 -1.34
C LYS A 368 12.72 -6.60 -1.94
N LEU A 369 13.16 -5.58 -1.22
CA LEU A 369 14.25 -4.70 -1.67
C LEU A 369 15.57 -5.47 -1.86
N MET A 370 15.91 -6.34 -0.89
CA MET A 370 17.09 -7.20 -0.92
C MET A 370 17.09 -8.21 -2.07
N ALA A 371 15.92 -8.69 -2.48
CA ALA A 371 15.76 -9.64 -3.58
C ALA A 371 16.30 -9.09 -4.92
N THR A 372 16.32 -7.76 -5.07
CA THR A 372 16.81 -7.09 -6.29
C THR A 372 18.34 -7.06 -6.41
N VAL A 373 19.08 -7.45 -5.35
CA VAL A 373 20.54 -7.25 -5.27
C VAL A 373 21.30 -8.57 -5.15
N ASN A 374 22.13 -8.83 -6.15
CA ASN A 374 23.12 -9.90 -6.11
C ASN A 374 24.38 -9.48 -5.36
N ALA A 375 25.00 -10.42 -4.62
CA ALA A 375 26.23 -10.13 -3.87
C ALA A 375 27.40 -9.85 -4.82
N ASP A 376 28.02 -8.68 -4.68
CA ASP A 376 29.26 -8.34 -5.35
C ASP A 376 30.42 -8.26 -4.34
N TYR A 377 31.19 -9.36 -4.25
CA TYR A 377 32.35 -9.46 -3.36
C TYR A 377 33.47 -8.48 -3.71
N ARG A 378 33.42 -7.77 -4.83
CA ARG A 378 34.42 -6.77 -5.20
C ARG A 378 34.07 -5.38 -4.69
N LYS A 379 32.81 -5.13 -4.31
CA LYS A 379 32.33 -3.83 -3.81
C LYS A 379 32.30 -3.76 -2.29
N PRO A 380 32.39 -2.55 -1.71
CA PRO A 380 32.03 -2.31 -0.31
C PRO A 380 30.64 -2.84 -0.01
N ASN A 381 30.42 -3.31 1.22
CA ASN A 381 29.15 -3.88 1.66
C ASN A 381 28.53 -4.97 0.74
N LEU A 382 29.38 -5.69 -0.01
CA LEU A 382 28.96 -6.67 -1.01
C LEU A 382 28.06 -6.10 -2.13
N GLY A 383 28.24 -4.81 -2.47
CA GLY A 383 27.46 -4.12 -3.50
C GLY A 383 26.06 -3.71 -3.05
N LEU A 384 25.75 -3.85 -1.76
CA LEU A 384 24.47 -3.46 -1.19
C LEU A 384 24.54 -2.04 -0.61
N GLU A 385 23.59 -1.20 -0.98
CA GLU A 385 23.31 0.05 -0.27
C GLU A 385 22.57 -0.25 1.05
N PRO A 386 22.93 0.36 2.20
CA PRO A 386 22.22 0.13 3.46
C PRO A 386 20.70 0.33 3.32
N LEU A 387 19.91 -0.51 4.02
CA LEU A 387 18.45 -0.47 3.90
C LEU A 387 17.90 0.88 4.38
N PRO A 388 16.80 1.36 3.78
CA PRO A 388 16.10 2.53 4.25
C PRO A 388 15.59 2.34 5.69
N ASP A 389 15.53 3.43 6.45
CA ASP A 389 14.82 3.44 7.72
C ASP A 389 13.34 3.76 7.48
N VAL A 390 12.47 2.83 7.87
CA VAL A 390 11.01 2.89 7.66
C VAL A 390 10.24 3.02 8.97
N ASP A 391 10.91 3.25 10.10
CA ASP A 391 10.27 3.33 11.42
C ASP A 391 9.27 4.50 11.54
N PHE A 392 9.42 5.51 10.68
CA PHE A 392 8.50 6.65 10.58
C PHE A 392 7.45 6.47 9.46
N ASN A 393 7.55 5.41 8.65
CA ASN A 393 6.59 5.07 7.61
C ASN A 393 5.59 4.03 8.11
N ILE A 394 6.07 2.98 8.80
CA ILE A 394 5.25 1.87 9.32
C ILE A 394 5.30 1.88 10.84
N ARG A 395 4.15 2.16 11.49
CA ARG A 395 4.09 2.46 12.94
C ARG A 395 3.05 1.61 13.65
N ALA A 396 3.24 1.38 14.94
CA ALA A 396 2.27 0.64 15.75
C ALA A 396 1.35 1.59 16.53
N GLY A 397 0.06 1.28 16.59
CA GLY A 397 -0.90 2.00 17.41
C GLY A 397 -2.36 1.79 16.99
N ASN A 398 -3.28 2.21 17.85
CA ASN A 398 -4.71 2.14 17.60
C ASN A 398 -5.18 3.38 16.82
N THR A 399 -5.41 3.21 15.53
CA THR A 399 -5.84 4.29 14.63
C THR A 399 -7.19 4.93 14.97
N LEU A 400 -8.01 4.30 15.82
CA LEU A 400 -9.30 4.82 16.28
C LEU A 400 -9.22 5.69 17.54
N VAL A 401 -8.13 5.60 18.30
CA VAL A 401 -7.96 6.30 19.58
C VAL A 401 -6.81 7.29 19.45
N GLY A 402 -7.04 8.57 19.76
CA GLY A 402 -6.01 9.60 19.65
C GLY A 402 -6.54 10.90 19.06
N TYR A 403 -5.61 11.77 18.67
CA TYR A 403 -5.92 13.05 18.06
C TYR A 403 -5.53 13.04 16.58
N ALA A 404 -6.47 13.41 15.71
CA ALA A 404 -6.26 13.47 14.27
C ALA A 404 -5.50 14.74 13.86
N THR A 405 -5.75 15.88 14.51
CA THR A 405 -5.22 17.19 14.12
C THR A 405 -4.81 18.03 15.32
N LYS A 406 -3.80 18.90 15.15
CA LYS A 406 -3.35 19.88 16.17
C LYS A 406 -4.49 20.76 16.68
N LYS A 407 -5.48 21.08 15.83
CA LYS A 407 -6.65 21.91 16.19
C LYS A 407 -7.51 21.28 17.31
N GLN A 408 -7.59 19.95 17.37
CA GLN A 408 -8.36 19.27 18.40
C GLN A 408 -7.82 19.52 19.80
N ILE A 409 -6.54 19.90 19.94
CA ILE A 409 -5.93 20.26 21.23
C ILE A 409 -6.54 21.57 21.77
N ASN A 410 -6.81 22.53 20.88
CA ASN A 410 -7.42 23.80 21.26
C ASN A 410 -8.87 23.63 21.70
N ASP A 411 -9.57 22.69 21.04
CA ASP A 411 -10.98 22.36 21.30
C ASP A 411 -11.16 21.53 22.58
N ILE A 412 -10.08 21.07 23.23
CA ILE A 412 -10.15 20.39 24.54
C ILE A 412 -10.68 21.40 25.55
N ALA A 413 -11.94 21.22 25.94
CA ALA A 413 -12.63 22.03 26.93
C ALA A 413 -12.88 21.17 28.17
N GLY A 414 -12.26 21.53 29.29
CA GLY A 414 -12.45 20.82 30.55
C GLY A 414 -11.81 21.55 31.72
N MET A 415 -12.40 21.41 32.91
CA MET A 415 -11.93 22.04 34.15
C MET A 415 -10.50 21.60 34.57
N PHE A 416 -9.95 20.57 33.91
CA PHE A 416 -8.73 19.86 34.28
C PHE A 416 -7.60 19.96 33.24
N VAL A 417 -7.84 20.56 32.07
CA VAL A 417 -6.81 20.82 31.05
C VAL A 417 -6.54 22.33 31.01
N THR A 418 -5.42 22.75 31.58
CA THR A 418 -5.05 24.17 31.67
C THR A 418 -4.52 24.69 30.32
N GLU A 419 -4.61 26.00 30.12
CA GLU A 419 -3.98 26.66 28.96
C GLU A 419 -2.46 26.47 28.95
N GLU A 420 -1.84 26.29 30.12
CA GLU A 420 -0.42 25.94 30.26
C GLU A 420 -0.11 24.55 29.67
N HIS A 421 -0.95 23.54 29.95
CA HIS A 421 -0.81 22.21 29.34
C HIS A 421 -0.91 22.27 27.81
N LYS A 422 -1.88 23.04 27.28
CA LYS A 422 -2.04 23.24 25.84
C LYS A 422 -0.80 23.91 25.24
N SER A 423 -0.33 25.00 25.84
CA SER A 423 0.87 25.72 25.36
C SER A 423 2.10 24.80 25.32
N ARG A 424 2.32 23.99 26.36
CA ARG A 424 3.42 23.03 26.42
C ARG A 424 3.37 22.02 25.28
N ILE A 425 2.19 21.44 25.01
CA ILE A 425 2.00 20.48 23.91
C ILE A 425 2.27 21.14 22.57
N LEU A 426 1.77 22.35 22.35
CA LEU A 426 1.97 23.08 21.09
C LEU A 426 3.45 23.41 20.87
N GLU A 427 4.19 23.80 21.92
CA GLU A 427 5.64 24.01 21.86
C GLU A 427 6.39 22.70 21.54
N GLN A 428 6.03 21.59 22.19
CA GLN A 428 6.62 20.29 21.91
C GLN A 428 6.37 19.84 20.47
N CYS A 429 5.19 20.11 19.91
CA CYS A 429 4.89 19.85 18.50
C CYS A 429 5.88 20.57 17.59
N ASP A 430 6.16 21.85 17.86
CA ASP A 430 7.08 22.65 17.04
C ASP A 430 8.53 22.20 17.20
N VAL A 431 8.89 21.68 18.37
CA VAL A 431 10.20 21.08 18.64
C VAL A 431 10.36 19.74 17.91
N VAL A 432 9.36 18.87 17.95
CA VAL A 432 9.33 17.59 17.19
C VAL A 432 9.43 17.85 15.70
N SER A 433 8.68 18.84 15.20
CA SER A 433 8.72 19.28 13.80
C SER A 433 10.15 19.56 13.32
N ARG A 434 10.90 20.40 14.06
CA ARG A 434 12.29 20.74 13.70
C ARG A 434 13.22 19.53 13.75
N ALA A 435 13.05 18.65 14.74
CA ALA A 435 13.84 17.43 14.84
C ALA A 435 13.58 16.47 13.66
N PHE A 436 12.32 16.37 13.23
CA PHE A 436 11.93 15.56 12.09
C PHE A 436 12.52 16.09 10.78
N THR A 437 12.45 17.41 10.53
CA THR A 437 13.09 18.04 9.35
C THR A 437 14.58 17.75 9.32
N ARG A 438 15.29 17.92 10.44
CA ARG A 438 16.72 17.62 10.56
C ARG A 438 17.02 16.16 10.27
N TYR A 439 16.22 15.23 10.80
CA TYR A 439 16.36 13.79 10.54
C TYR A 439 16.23 13.47 9.05
N LYS A 440 15.21 14.01 8.37
CA LYS A 440 14.99 13.84 6.92
C LYS A 440 16.14 14.40 6.09
N GLU A 441 16.64 15.59 6.43
CA GLU A 441 17.79 16.20 5.73
C GLU A 441 19.03 15.31 5.81
N ILE A 442 19.33 14.74 6.99
CA ILE A 442 20.44 13.80 7.17
C ILE A 442 20.21 12.48 6.42
N GLN A 443 18.96 11.99 6.38
CA GLN A 443 18.61 10.78 5.63
C GLN A 443 18.79 10.95 4.11
N LEU A 444 18.49 12.14 3.58
CA LEU A 444 18.56 12.45 2.14
C LEU A 444 19.95 12.89 1.66
N SER A 445 20.79 13.46 2.53
CA SER A 445 22.10 13.99 2.17
C SER A 445 23.20 12.92 1.97
N SER A 446 22.84 11.64 1.87
CA SER A 446 23.77 10.51 1.72
C SER A 446 24.78 10.40 2.87
N GLY A 447 24.32 9.94 4.04
CA GLY A 447 24.99 8.90 4.84
C GLY A 447 26.45 9.04 5.30
N ASP A 448 27.13 10.18 5.16
CA ASP A 448 28.56 10.28 5.47
C ASP A 448 28.89 10.17 6.97
N ASP A 449 27.90 10.32 7.88
CA ASP A 449 28.07 9.97 9.29
C ASP A 449 26.87 9.20 9.87
N TYR A 450 27.01 7.86 9.95
CA TYR A 450 26.07 6.98 10.64
C TYR A 450 25.77 7.43 12.08
N LYS A 451 26.74 8.06 12.76
CA LYS A 451 26.53 8.57 14.13
C LYS A 451 25.58 9.76 14.14
N ASP A 452 25.68 10.66 13.17
CA ASP A 452 24.79 11.81 13.06
C ASP A 452 23.37 11.36 12.70
N PHE A 453 23.24 10.39 11.78
CA PHE A 453 21.94 9.77 11.46
C PHE A 453 21.30 9.14 12.70
N LYS A 454 22.06 8.29 13.41
CA LYS A 454 21.58 7.62 14.63
C LYS A 454 21.23 8.63 15.73
N GLY A 455 22.07 9.63 15.94
CA GLY A 455 21.83 10.69 16.92
C GLY A 455 20.57 11.50 16.62
N ALA A 456 20.34 11.86 15.36
CA ALA A 456 19.12 12.57 14.95
C ALA A 456 17.87 11.70 15.12
N LYS A 457 17.95 10.41 14.79
CA LYS A 457 16.87 9.43 15.00
C LYS A 457 16.53 9.28 16.48
N ASP A 458 17.54 9.08 17.33
CA ASP A 458 17.38 8.92 18.78
C ASP A 458 16.77 10.20 19.39
N GLU A 459 17.25 11.37 18.99
CA GLU A 459 16.70 12.67 19.40
C GLU A 459 15.22 12.81 19.01
N LEU A 460 14.86 12.47 17.77
CA LEU A 460 13.48 12.51 17.29
C LEU A 460 12.58 11.55 18.07
N ASN A 461 13.02 10.31 18.29
CA ASN A 461 12.29 9.31 19.07
C ASN A 461 12.10 9.73 20.53
N ASP A 462 13.09 10.36 21.15
CA ASP A 462 12.98 10.92 22.50
C ASP A 462 11.93 12.05 22.56
N ARG A 463 11.93 12.94 21.57
CA ARG A 463 10.99 14.07 21.49
C ARG A 463 9.57 13.58 21.23
N LEU A 464 9.38 12.62 20.32
CA LEU A 464 8.09 11.99 20.05
C LEU A 464 7.55 11.29 21.28
N ARG A 465 8.35 10.48 21.98
CA ARG A 465 7.91 9.80 23.22
C ARG A 465 7.40 10.78 24.28
N LYS A 466 8.08 11.91 24.46
CA LYS A 466 7.65 12.96 25.39
C LYS A 466 6.31 13.58 24.96
N LEU A 467 6.17 13.91 23.68
CA LEU A 467 4.94 14.46 23.13
C LEU A 467 3.76 13.48 23.23
N THR A 468 3.94 12.24 22.79
CA THR A 468 2.92 11.19 22.86
C THR A 468 2.53 10.91 24.32
N SER A 469 3.49 10.88 25.26
CA SER A 469 3.16 10.72 26.68
C SER A 469 2.34 11.88 27.25
N ASP A 470 2.61 13.12 26.83
CA ASP A 470 1.83 14.28 27.25
C ASP A 470 0.41 14.24 26.64
N LEU A 471 0.29 13.86 25.37
CA LEU A 471 -0.98 13.71 24.67
C LEU A 471 -1.84 12.56 25.24
N ASP A 472 -1.23 11.42 25.56
CA ASP A 472 -1.90 10.27 26.18
C ASP A 472 -2.51 10.66 27.53
N ARG A 473 -1.77 11.41 28.36
CA ARG A 473 -2.26 11.88 29.67
C ARG A 473 -3.44 12.84 29.51
N VAL A 474 -3.37 13.76 28.54
CA VAL A 474 -4.49 14.67 28.28
C VAL A 474 -5.71 13.91 27.77
N LEU A 475 -5.51 12.94 26.86
CA LEU A 475 -6.59 12.12 26.33
C LEU A 475 -7.26 11.27 27.44
N TYR A 476 -6.46 10.72 28.34
CA TYR A 476 -6.95 9.98 29.51
C TYR A 476 -7.80 10.86 30.43
N ILE A 477 -7.32 12.06 30.78
CA ILE A 477 -8.05 13.01 31.63
C ILE A 477 -9.38 13.42 30.98
N ASP A 478 -9.36 13.73 29.68
CA ASP A 478 -10.55 14.10 28.89
C ASP A 478 -11.60 12.97 28.88
N GLN A 479 -11.16 11.71 28.73
CA GLN A 479 -12.06 10.55 28.70
C GLN A 479 -12.79 10.32 30.03
N TYR A 480 -12.14 10.56 31.16
CA TYR A 480 -12.71 10.34 32.49
C TYR A 480 -13.30 11.61 33.11
N ASP A 481 -13.72 12.57 32.29
CA ASP A 481 -14.32 13.86 32.71
C ASP A 481 -13.47 14.59 33.79
N GLY A 482 -12.14 14.41 33.76
CA GLY A 482 -11.21 15.01 34.71
C GLY A 482 -10.79 14.15 35.91
N GLU A 483 -11.37 12.97 36.09
CA GLU A 483 -11.01 12.08 37.20
C GLU A 483 -9.66 11.39 36.98
N ILE A 484 -8.65 11.75 37.78
CA ILE A 484 -7.36 11.04 37.80
C ILE A 484 -7.52 9.80 38.69
N LYS A 485 -7.69 8.62 38.09
CA LYS A 485 -7.84 7.34 38.83
C LYS A 485 -6.51 6.73 39.29
N GLY A 486 -5.42 7.50 39.20
CA GLY A 486 -4.06 7.12 39.61
C GLY A 486 -3.25 6.41 38.51
N GLU A 487 -1.92 6.31 38.71
CA GLU A 487 -0.98 5.86 37.68
C GLU A 487 -1.23 4.41 37.21
N LYS A 488 -1.69 3.52 38.10
CA LYS A 488 -1.98 2.12 37.73
C LYS A 488 -3.14 2.00 36.74
N GLU A 489 -4.17 2.84 36.87
CA GLU A 489 -5.30 2.84 35.95
C GLU A 489 -4.93 3.50 34.62
N TYR A 490 -4.08 4.53 34.64
CA TYR A 490 -3.48 5.10 33.45
C TYR A 490 -2.65 4.05 32.67
N ASP A 491 -1.76 3.32 33.34
CA ASP A 491 -0.94 2.28 32.70
C ASP A 491 -1.80 1.17 32.06
N LYS A 492 -2.88 0.78 32.75
CA LYS A 492 -3.83 -0.22 32.24
C LYS A 492 -4.58 0.31 31.02
N TRP A 493 -5.01 1.57 31.08
CA TRP A 493 -5.69 2.25 29.98
C TRP A 493 -4.79 2.39 28.76
N GLN A 494 -3.55 2.84 28.93
CA GLN A 494 -2.59 3.04 27.84
C GLN A 494 -2.30 1.71 27.13
N LYS A 495 -2.10 0.62 27.91
CA LYS A 495 -1.87 -0.73 27.35
C LYS A 495 -3.07 -1.28 26.59
N SER A 496 -4.30 -0.99 27.03
CA SER A 496 -5.50 -1.49 26.37
C SER A 496 -5.92 -0.66 25.15
N HIS A 497 -5.73 0.67 25.21
CA HIS A 497 -6.21 1.58 24.17
C HIS A 497 -5.17 1.89 23.11
N LYS A 498 -3.87 1.84 23.44
CA LYS A 498 -2.73 2.10 22.55
C LYS A 498 -2.92 3.34 21.66
N PRO A 499 -3.11 4.55 22.23
CA PRO A 499 -3.47 5.73 21.44
C PRO A 499 -2.48 6.02 20.30
N PHE A 500 -3.00 6.47 19.16
CA PHE A 500 -2.23 6.89 18.00
C PHE A 500 -2.59 8.34 17.64
N HIS A 501 -1.67 9.27 17.93
CA HIS A 501 -1.88 10.69 17.67
C HIS A 501 -1.36 11.06 16.27
N TRP A 502 -2.20 10.92 15.25
CA TRP A 502 -1.87 11.15 13.83
C TRP A 502 -0.99 12.36 13.54
N PHE A 503 -1.29 13.53 14.10
CA PHE A 503 -0.52 14.74 13.82
C PHE A 503 0.88 14.75 14.45
N ALA A 504 1.11 13.95 15.50
CA ALA A 504 2.42 13.73 16.09
C ALA A 504 3.16 12.61 15.34
N GLU A 505 2.45 11.52 15.04
CA GLU A 505 3.06 10.32 14.49
C GLU A 505 3.35 10.42 12.98
N PHE A 506 2.56 11.17 12.22
CA PHE A 506 2.79 11.48 10.80
C PHE A 506 2.78 12.99 10.57
N TYR A 507 3.65 13.70 11.30
CA TYR A 507 3.65 15.15 11.36
C TYR A 507 3.72 15.83 9.97
N GLU A 508 4.71 15.47 9.14
CA GLU A 508 4.92 16.08 7.80
C GLU A 508 3.68 15.97 6.92
N ILE A 509 3.03 14.82 6.93
CA ILE A 509 1.90 14.53 6.05
C ILE A 509 0.64 15.22 6.57
N VAL A 510 0.38 15.14 7.87
CA VAL A 510 -0.82 15.70 8.49
C VAL A 510 -0.77 17.22 8.53
N GLN A 511 0.38 17.83 8.86
CA GLN A 511 0.52 19.29 8.96
C GLN A 511 0.95 19.93 7.64
N GLY A 512 1.85 19.30 6.88
CA GLY A 512 2.37 19.83 5.61
C GLY A 512 1.42 19.61 4.44
N ASN A 513 0.93 18.38 4.26
CA ASN A 513 0.10 18.00 3.11
C ASN A 513 -1.41 17.97 3.41
N ASN A 514 -1.81 18.35 4.63
CA ASN A 514 -3.19 18.28 5.08
C ASN A 514 -3.78 16.85 4.95
N GLY A 515 -2.94 15.83 5.18
CA GLY A 515 -3.30 14.42 5.17
C GLY A 515 -2.63 13.61 4.06
N PHE A 516 -2.97 12.33 4.00
CA PHE A 516 -2.50 11.42 2.95
C PHE A 516 -3.29 11.61 1.67
N ASP A 517 -2.62 11.36 0.54
CA ASP A 517 -3.19 11.48 -0.79
C ASP A 517 -4.17 10.34 -1.10
N VAL A 518 -3.79 9.12 -0.70
CA VAL A 518 -4.58 7.90 -0.88
C VAL A 518 -4.61 7.11 0.41
N VAL A 519 -5.78 6.60 0.78
CA VAL A 519 -5.94 5.65 1.89
C VAL A 519 -6.60 4.38 1.36
N ILE A 520 -5.89 3.26 1.52
CA ILE A 520 -6.31 1.90 1.17
C ILE A 520 -6.23 1.03 2.41
N GLY A 521 -6.86 -0.14 2.44
CA GLY A 521 -6.84 -1.00 3.62
C GLY A 521 -8.17 -1.69 3.85
N ASN A 522 -8.14 -2.72 4.68
CA ASN A 522 -9.38 -3.38 5.11
C ASN A 522 -10.07 -2.48 6.15
N PRO A 523 -11.33 -2.03 5.93
CA PRO A 523 -12.05 -1.27 6.94
C PRO A 523 -12.11 -2.05 8.26
N LEU A 524 -11.86 -1.36 9.37
CA LEU A 524 -11.95 -1.93 10.71
C LEU A 524 -13.36 -2.54 10.92
N TYR A 525 -13.43 -3.85 11.18
CA TYR A 525 -14.67 -4.54 11.51
C TYR A 525 -15.21 -4.00 12.84
N VAL A 526 -16.18 -3.10 12.79
CA VAL A 526 -16.97 -2.75 13.97
C VAL A 526 -18.18 -3.68 13.98
N GLU A 527 -18.09 -4.80 14.68
CA GLU A 527 -19.30 -5.52 15.09
C GLU A 527 -20.12 -4.57 15.98
N TYR A 528 -21.27 -4.13 15.48
CA TYR A 528 -22.29 -3.47 16.30
C TYR A 528 -22.89 -4.51 17.27
N SER A 529 -22.12 -4.96 18.26
CA SER A 529 -22.70 -5.67 19.39
C SER A 529 -23.53 -4.67 20.19
N LYS A 530 -24.81 -4.99 20.40
CA LYS A 530 -25.81 -4.11 21.04
C LYS A 530 -25.49 -3.72 22.49
N ASN A 531 -24.35 -4.13 23.07
CA ASN A 531 -24.04 -3.98 24.49
C ASN A 531 -22.62 -3.48 24.80
N ILE A 532 -21.86 -2.93 23.84
CA ILE A 532 -20.69 -2.12 24.19
C ILE A 532 -21.18 -0.68 24.34
N HIS A 533 -21.03 -0.09 25.52
CA HIS A 533 -21.04 1.37 25.66
C HIS A 533 -19.96 1.90 24.71
N ILE A 534 -20.39 2.34 23.52
CA ILE A 534 -19.59 3.05 22.55
C ILE A 534 -19.28 4.40 23.21
N ASP A 535 -18.23 4.38 24.05
CA ASP A 535 -17.72 5.53 24.78
C ASP A 535 -17.34 6.65 23.81
N ARG A 536 -17.42 7.89 24.29
CA ARG A 536 -17.16 9.16 23.58
C ARG A 536 -15.88 9.17 22.71
N LEU A 537 -14.91 8.28 22.96
CA LEU A 537 -13.71 8.04 22.16
C LEU A 537 -14.00 7.61 20.71
N SER A 538 -15.02 6.81 20.49
CA SER A 538 -15.27 6.09 19.22
C SER A 538 -16.12 6.87 18.21
N ASN A 539 -16.20 8.20 18.37
CA ASN A 539 -16.61 9.10 17.28
C ASN A 539 -15.50 9.18 16.22
N ASN A 540 -15.22 8.01 15.63
CA ASN A 540 -14.23 7.61 14.64
C ASN A 540 -13.23 8.71 14.27
N VAL A 541 -12.12 8.78 15.00
CA VAL A 541 -10.98 9.67 14.72
C VAL A 541 -10.48 9.44 13.29
N LEU A 542 -10.29 8.18 12.89
CA LEU A 542 -9.95 7.81 11.52
C LEU A 542 -11.03 8.27 10.52
N ARG A 543 -12.33 8.04 10.79
CA ARG A 543 -13.40 8.52 9.91
C ARG A 543 -13.42 10.05 9.82
N LYS A 544 -13.28 10.78 10.92
CA LYS A 544 -13.21 12.26 10.91
C LYS A 544 -11.98 12.75 10.16
N TYR A 545 -10.85 12.07 10.32
CA TYR A 545 -9.63 12.33 9.57
C TYR A 545 -9.86 12.09 8.06
N LEU A 546 -10.32 10.90 7.67
CA LEU A 546 -10.62 10.52 6.30
C LEU A 546 -11.69 11.42 5.67
N TYR A 547 -12.80 11.72 6.35
CA TYR A 547 -13.88 12.56 5.80
C TYR A 547 -13.47 14.04 5.66
N LYS A 548 -12.58 14.54 6.53
CA LYS A 548 -12.16 15.94 6.52
C LYS A 548 -10.97 16.21 5.58
N HIS A 549 -10.15 15.19 5.31
CA HIS A 549 -8.88 15.36 4.60
C HIS A 549 -8.81 14.60 3.27
N ASN A 550 -9.70 13.64 3.00
CA ASN A 550 -9.76 13.07 1.65
C ASN A 550 -10.31 14.07 0.64
N ARG A 551 -9.47 14.46 -0.30
CA ARG A 551 -9.88 15.12 -1.55
C ARG A 551 -10.25 14.11 -2.66
N ALA A 552 -10.11 12.80 -2.42
CA ALA A 552 -10.41 11.74 -3.40
C ALA A 552 -11.66 10.90 -3.08
N PHE A 553 -12.23 11.00 -1.88
CA PHE A 553 -13.38 10.20 -1.51
C PHE A 553 -14.71 10.88 -1.86
N ARG A 554 -15.14 10.71 -3.12
CA ARG A 554 -16.58 10.48 -3.37
C ARG A 554 -16.87 9.02 -3.03
N ILE A 555 -17.16 8.78 -1.75
CA ILE A 555 -17.70 7.51 -1.22
C ILE A 555 -19.06 7.28 -1.90
N ASN A 556 -19.09 6.72 -3.10
CA ASN A 556 -20.29 6.12 -3.65
C ASN A 556 -20.07 4.65 -4.08
N ASN A 557 -18.84 4.22 -4.39
CA ASN A 557 -18.65 2.90 -5.00
C ASN A 557 -18.02 1.81 -4.11
N VAL A 558 -17.34 2.16 -3.00
CA VAL A 558 -16.76 1.12 -2.11
C VAL A 558 -17.79 0.58 -1.10
N ILE A 559 -18.79 1.37 -0.71
CA ILE A 559 -19.84 0.89 0.21
C ILE A 559 -20.85 -0.05 -0.47
N GLN A 560 -20.93 -0.07 -1.81
CA GLN A 560 -21.87 -0.96 -2.50
C GLN A 560 -21.43 -2.43 -2.59
N TRP A 561 -20.17 -2.75 -2.32
CA TRP A 561 -19.67 -4.14 -2.44
C TRP A 561 -19.67 -4.93 -1.13
N ILE A 562 -20.12 -4.33 -0.01
CA ILE A 562 -20.28 -5.01 1.28
C ILE A 562 -21.77 -4.97 1.71
N ARG A 563 -22.67 -5.33 0.79
CA ARG A 563 -24.05 -5.68 1.14
C ARG A 563 -24.47 -6.97 0.49
#